data_AF-A0A816DBJ1-F1
#
_entry.id   AF-A0A816DBJ1-F1
#
_cell.length_a   1.000
_cell.length_b   1.000
_cell.length_c   1.000
_cell.angle_alpha   90.00
_cell.angle_beta   90.00
_cell.angle_gamma   90.00
#
_symmetry.space_group_name_H-M   'P 1'
#
loop_
_entity.id
_entity.type
_entity.pdbx_description
1 polymer ?
#
loop_
_entity_poly.entity_id
_entity_poly.type
_entity_poly.pdbx_seq_one_letter_code
_entity_poly.pdbx_strand_id
1 'polypeptide(L)'
;MIKINGILLLVIVNISAEILQIDLYPGYGWDHLRFLDMLPIFDIRNSYNSTIMQQCITHIPLRQSEFDIQSQLIDLYNSSTTTYELEINLGGEIPLPETGIGIGGSFSPTYQDIKSQQGRDNTITLRNVIRHDFADVLLLPSCSLDSRFKSEIIQIANYIKTGELIKASYAAQMLILRYGTHYTNRIRIGGQIIQDNFIRTKDFYTNDANILSTELAAKLNFLSDLGLSF
;
A
#
# COMPACT_ATOMS: atom_id res chain seq x y z
N MET A 1 17.31 -22.95 -57.22
CA MET A 1 17.96 -24.02 -56.43
C MET A 1 18.99 -23.38 -55.51
N ILE A 2 18.56 -22.97 -54.31
CA ILE A 2 19.43 -22.68 -53.16
C ILE A 2 18.66 -23.23 -51.96
N LYS A 3 19.13 -24.36 -51.43
CA LYS A 3 18.67 -24.97 -50.19
C LYS A 3 19.23 -24.14 -49.05
N ILE A 4 18.38 -23.60 -48.19
CA ILE A 4 18.79 -23.15 -46.85
C ILE A 4 18.25 -24.17 -45.87
N ASN A 5 19.13 -25.10 -45.49
CA ASN A 5 18.94 -25.99 -44.35
C ASN A 5 19.13 -25.16 -43.07
N GLY A 6 18.04 -24.75 -42.43
CA GLY A 6 18.06 -24.15 -41.10
C GLY A 6 17.71 -25.19 -40.05
N ILE A 7 18.72 -25.64 -39.30
CA ILE A 7 18.58 -26.51 -38.13
C ILE A 7 17.74 -25.77 -37.09
N LEU A 8 16.59 -26.32 -36.71
CA LEU A 8 15.79 -25.87 -35.57
C LEU A 8 16.54 -26.27 -34.30
N LEU A 9 17.35 -25.36 -33.77
CA LEU A 9 17.99 -25.53 -32.47
C LEU A 9 16.94 -25.28 -31.39
N LEU A 10 16.22 -26.33 -30.99
CA LEU A 10 15.43 -26.34 -29.75
C LEU A 10 16.43 -26.31 -28.59
N VAL A 11 16.80 -25.11 -28.16
CA VAL A 11 17.45 -24.94 -26.86
C VAL A 11 16.36 -25.21 -25.83
N ILE A 12 16.30 -26.45 -25.36
CA ILE A 12 15.60 -26.76 -24.12
C ILE A 12 16.44 -26.11 -23.02
N VAL A 13 16.17 -24.83 -22.75
CA VAL A 13 16.57 -24.23 -21.50
C VAL A 13 15.75 -24.97 -20.46
N ASN A 14 16.37 -25.91 -19.76
CA ASN A 14 15.87 -26.35 -18.46
C ASN A 14 15.97 -25.12 -17.55
N ILE A 15 14.95 -24.28 -17.60
CA ILE A 15 14.70 -23.29 -16.57
C ILE A 15 14.30 -24.15 -15.38
N SER A 16 15.26 -24.49 -14.52
CA SER A 16 14.90 -24.82 -13.15
C SER A 16 14.15 -23.60 -12.66
N ALA A 17 12.85 -23.74 -12.46
CA ALA A 17 12.03 -22.66 -11.96
C ALA A 17 12.58 -22.31 -10.57
N GLU A 18 13.46 -21.31 -10.51
CA GLU A 18 13.59 -20.49 -9.32
C GLU A 18 12.22 -19.82 -9.19
N ILE A 19 11.38 -20.44 -8.37
CA ILE A 19 10.08 -19.91 -8.02
C ILE A 19 10.38 -18.59 -7.32
N LEU A 20 9.95 -17.47 -7.90
CA LEU A 20 9.94 -16.20 -7.21
C LEU A 20 9.13 -16.39 -5.92
N GLN A 21 9.83 -16.49 -4.80
CA GLN A 21 9.23 -16.71 -3.52
C GLN A 21 8.82 -15.34 -2.97
N ILE A 22 7.51 -15.09 -2.97
CA ILE A 22 6.95 -13.83 -2.47
C ILE A 22 6.49 -14.06 -1.04
N ASP A 23 7.31 -13.61 -0.10
CA ASP A 23 7.04 -13.72 1.34
C ASP A 23 6.21 -12.55 1.88
N LEU A 24 5.24 -12.08 1.08
CA LEU A 24 4.31 -11.01 1.45
C LEU A 24 2.89 -11.55 1.42
N TYR A 25 2.20 -11.50 2.55
CA TYR A 25 0.87 -12.08 2.73
C TYR A 25 -0.06 -11.15 3.50
N PRO A 26 -1.37 -11.15 3.21
CA PRO A 26 -2.35 -10.47 4.04
C PRO A 26 -2.54 -11.22 5.38
N GLY A 27 -3.24 -10.58 6.33
CA GLY A 27 -3.55 -11.12 7.66
C GLY A 27 -2.70 -10.50 8.77
N TYR A 28 -1.88 -9.52 8.42
CA TYR A 28 -1.21 -8.63 9.36
C TYR A 28 -2.16 -7.55 9.85
N GLY A 29 -1.94 -7.12 11.09
CA GLY A 29 -2.52 -5.88 11.59
C GLY A 29 -2.00 -4.68 10.81
N TRP A 30 -2.75 -3.58 10.80
CA TRP A 30 -2.44 -2.38 10.02
C TRP A 30 -2.64 -1.11 10.84
N ASP A 31 -1.59 -0.30 10.96
CA ASP A 31 -1.70 1.05 11.49
C ASP A 31 -2.07 2.02 10.36
N HIS A 32 -3.34 2.39 10.33
CA HIS A 32 -3.88 3.27 9.31
C HIS A 32 -3.43 4.73 9.42
N LEU A 33 -2.92 5.18 10.57
CA LEU A 33 -2.40 6.55 10.71
C LEU A 33 -0.99 6.68 10.15
N ARG A 34 -0.17 5.65 10.33
CA ARG A 34 1.25 5.64 9.94
C ARG A 34 1.52 4.91 8.63
N PHE A 35 0.57 4.11 8.15
CA PHE A 35 0.72 3.16 7.06
C PHE A 35 1.83 2.14 7.28
N LEU A 36 1.69 1.38 8.36
CA LEU A 36 2.65 0.35 8.76
C LEU A 36 1.94 -0.98 9.04
N ASP A 37 2.55 -2.06 8.57
CA ASP A 37 2.18 -3.41 9.00
C ASP A 37 2.55 -3.61 10.47
N MET A 38 1.64 -4.26 11.19
CA MET A 38 1.72 -4.53 12.62
C MET A 38 1.81 -6.05 12.86
N LEU A 39 1.65 -6.51 14.10
CA LEU A 39 1.69 -7.94 14.39
C LEU A 39 0.57 -8.71 13.65
N PRO A 40 0.80 -9.98 13.28
CA PRO A 40 -0.20 -10.79 12.59
C PRO A 40 -1.38 -11.09 13.48
N ILE A 41 -2.57 -10.91 12.91
CA ILE A 41 -3.86 -11.20 13.52
C ILE A 41 -4.30 -12.64 13.20
N PHE A 42 -3.86 -13.14 12.05
CA PHE A 42 -4.12 -14.49 11.55
C PHE A 42 -2.89 -15.38 11.66
N ASP A 43 -3.09 -16.70 11.68
CA ASP A 43 -2.01 -17.69 11.77
C ASP A 43 -1.28 -17.86 10.42
N ILE A 44 -0.44 -16.86 10.10
CA ILE A 44 0.30 -16.75 8.83
C ILE A 44 1.82 -16.74 9.02
N ARG A 45 2.33 -16.83 10.26
CA ARG A 45 3.77 -16.70 10.60
C ARG A 45 4.65 -17.85 10.06
N ASN A 46 4.05 -18.98 9.69
CA ASN A 46 4.73 -20.18 9.18
C ASN A 46 4.25 -20.57 7.77
N SER A 47 4.02 -19.56 6.92
CA SER A 47 3.50 -19.71 5.56
C SER A 47 4.38 -20.60 4.66
N TYR A 48 5.68 -20.65 4.92
CA TYR A 48 6.70 -21.35 4.12
C TYR A 48 6.49 -22.86 3.92
N ASN A 49 5.75 -23.56 4.79
CA ASN A 49 5.70 -25.04 4.72
C ASN A 49 4.42 -25.68 5.25
N SER A 50 3.26 -25.02 5.11
CA SER A 50 2.02 -25.56 5.66
C SER A 50 0.91 -25.64 4.64
N THR A 51 0.23 -26.79 4.62
CA THR A 51 -1.11 -26.99 4.05
C THR A 51 -2.09 -25.92 4.55
N ILE A 52 -1.82 -25.34 5.73
CA ILE A 52 -2.54 -24.23 6.34
C ILE A 52 -2.43 -22.96 5.49
N MET A 53 -1.25 -22.58 4.98
CA MET A 53 -1.12 -21.43 4.07
C MET A 53 -2.00 -21.58 2.83
N GLN A 54 -1.96 -22.75 2.19
CA GLN A 54 -2.75 -23.01 0.97
C GLN A 54 -4.27 -22.96 1.21
N GLN A 55 -4.70 -23.19 2.46
CA GLN A 55 -6.10 -23.07 2.88
C GLN A 55 -6.49 -21.66 3.34
N CYS A 56 -5.51 -20.84 3.71
CA CYS A 56 -5.70 -19.50 4.28
C CYS A 56 -5.46 -18.38 3.27
N ILE A 57 -4.63 -18.61 2.26
CA ILE A 57 -4.18 -17.61 1.31
C ILE A 57 -4.40 -18.12 -0.12
N THR A 58 -4.93 -17.25 -0.97
CA THR A 58 -5.03 -17.52 -2.41
C THR A 58 -4.34 -16.44 -3.22
N HIS A 59 -3.62 -16.87 -4.26
CA HIS A 59 -2.92 -16.00 -5.19
C HIS A 59 -3.71 -15.92 -6.49
N ILE A 60 -4.03 -14.71 -6.94
CA ILE A 60 -4.70 -14.46 -8.20
C ILE A 60 -3.72 -13.70 -9.11
N PRO A 61 -3.09 -14.36 -10.10
CA PRO A 61 -2.20 -13.70 -11.03
C PRO A 61 -2.98 -12.76 -11.96
N LEU A 62 -2.45 -11.57 -12.19
CA LEU A 62 -2.99 -10.61 -13.14
C LEU A 62 -2.42 -10.92 -14.53
N ARG A 63 -3.21 -11.60 -15.37
CA ARG A 63 -2.78 -12.09 -16.70
C ARG A 63 -2.52 -10.98 -17.72
N GLN A 64 -3.12 -9.82 -17.50
CA GLN A 64 -2.89 -8.60 -18.25
C GLN A 64 -2.68 -7.51 -17.22
N SER A 65 -1.49 -6.93 -17.20
CA SER A 65 -1.17 -5.79 -16.36
C SER A 65 -0.46 -4.76 -17.23
N GLU A 66 -1.04 -3.57 -17.26
CA GLU A 66 -0.50 -2.42 -17.96
C GLU A 66 0.17 -1.49 -16.95
N PHE A 67 1.06 -0.63 -17.44
CA PHE A 67 1.59 0.44 -16.60
C PHE A 67 0.51 1.51 -16.42
N ASP A 68 0.13 1.76 -15.18
CA ASP A 68 -0.76 2.85 -14.82
C ASP A 68 0.08 4.09 -14.53
N ILE A 69 -0.08 5.12 -15.37
CA ILE A 69 0.68 6.37 -15.28
C ILE A 69 -0.27 7.48 -14.85
N GLN A 70 -0.08 7.96 -13.63
CA GLN A 70 -0.93 8.99 -13.04
C GLN A 70 -0.12 10.25 -12.70
N SER A 71 -0.77 11.39 -12.87
CA SER A 71 -0.24 12.70 -12.48
C SER A 71 -1.30 13.39 -11.62
N GLN A 72 -0.90 13.87 -10.45
CA GLN A 72 -1.81 14.48 -9.49
C GLN A 72 -1.23 15.79 -8.95
N LEU A 73 -2.05 16.83 -8.96
CA LEU A 73 -1.79 18.07 -8.26
C LEU A 73 -2.27 17.96 -6.80
N ILE A 74 -1.38 18.31 -5.88
CA ILE A 74 -1.62 18.37 -4.45
C ILE A 74 -1.41 19.82 -4.03
N ASP A 75 -2.50 20.58 -4.06
CA ASP A 75 -2.48 22.01 -3.73
C ASP A 75 -2.21 22.25 -2.24
N LEU A 76 -2.84 21.44 -1.38
CA LEU A 76 -2.65 21.49 0.06
C LEU A 76 -2.55 20.09 0.64
N TYR A 77 -1.61 19.90 1.55
CA TYR A 77 -1.52 18.67 2.33
C TYR A 77 -2.85 18.39 3.04
N ASN A 78 -3.46 17.25 2.72
CA ASN A 78 -4.78 16.89 3.23
C ASN A 78 -4.90 15.38 3.45
N SER A 79 -4.78 14.95 4.71
CA SER A 79 -4.85 13.54 5.10
C SER A 79 -6.21 12.88 4.84
N SER A 80 -7.26 13.66 4.54
CA SER A 80 -8.55 13.11 4.15
C SER A 80 -8.61 12.64 2.69
N THR A 81 -7.54 12.83 1.92
CA THR A 81 -7.42 12.34 0.55
C THR A 81 -6.58 11.07 0.49
N THR A 82 -6.92 10.15 -0.41
CA THR A 82 -6.18 8.89 -0.62
C THR A 82 -4.80 9.08 -1.26
N THR A 83 -4.45 10.33 -1.58
CA THR A 83 -3.23 10.77 -2.26
C THR A 83 -1.93 10.30 -1.61
N TYR A 84 -1.94 10.13 -0.28
CA TYR A 84 -0.75 9.78 0.51
C TYR A 84 -0.69 8.29 0.85
N GLU A 85 -1.74 7.54 0.49
CA GLU A 85 -1.85 6.13 0.81
C GLU A 85 -1.12 5.29 -0.22
N LEU A 86 -0.57 4.17 0.26
CA LEU A 86 -0.14 3.07 -0.61
C LEU A 86 -1.41 2.35 -1.12
N GLU A 87 -2.25 3.04 -1.90
CA GLU A 87 -3.53 2.60 -2.48
C GLU A 87 -4.30 1.56 -1.65
N ILE A 88 -4.69 1.96 -0.44
CA ILE A 88 -5.38 1.07 0.50
C ILE A 88 -6.86 1.17 0.24
N ASN A 89 -7.50 0.05 -0.07
CA ASN A 89 -8.96 0.00 -0.08
C ASN A 89 -9.44 -0.30 1.33
N LEU A 90 -9.88 0.72 2.06
CA LEU A 90 -10.43 0.57 3.40
C LEU A 90 -11.87 0.08 3.34
N GLY A 91 -12.12 -1.06 3.98
CA GLY A 91 -13.47 -1.42 4.40
C GLY A 91 -13.73 -0.85 5.79
N GLY A 92 -14.61 0.15 5.90
CA GLY A 92 -15.14 0.60 7.19
C GLY A 92 -14.44 1.80 7.84
N GLU A 93 -13.86 2.71 7.07
CA GLU A 93 -13.57 4.04 7.60
C GLU A 93 -14.91 4.69 8.01
N ILE A 94 -15.17 4.78 9.31
CA ILE A 94 -16.26 5.59 9.85
C ILE A 94 -15.64 6.97 10.01
N PRO A 95 -16.02 7.97 9.18
CA PRO A 95 -15.59 9.33 9.39
C PRO A 95 -15.89 9.71 10.84
N LEU A 96 -14.96 10.37 11.53
CA LEU A 96 -15.25 10.91 12.86
C LEU A 96 -16.55 11.72 12.75
N PRO A 97 -17.65 11.32 13.45
CA PRO A 97 -19.00 11.80 13.18
C PRO A 97 -19.17 13.32 13.28
N GLU A 98 -18.24 13.99 13.96
CA GLU A 98 -18.32 15.42 14.25
C GLU A 98 -17.47 16.29 13.31
N THR A 99 -16.56 15.72 12.50
CA THR A 99 -15.62 16.54 11.70
C THR A 99 -15.54 16.15 10.22
N GLY A 100 -15.93 14.95 9.82
CA GLY A 100 -15.80 14.51 8.42
C GLY A 100 -14.34 14.48 7.91
N ILE A 101 -13.35 14.55 8.81
CA ILE A 101 -11.93 14.54 8.48
C ILE A 101 -11.43 13.10 8.49
N GLY A 102 -11.00 12.60 7.33
CA GLY A 102 -10.15 11.42 7.24
C GLY A 102 -8.77 11.73 7.81
N ILE A 103 -8.34 10.96 8.81
CA ILE A 103 -7.02 11.08 9.44
C ILE A 103 -6.06 9.97 8.99
N GLY A 104 -6.50 9.14 8.05
CA GLY A 104 -5.68 8.13 7.40
C GLY A 104 -4.36 8.71 6.90
N GLY A 105 -3.27 8.01 7.15
CA GLY A 105 -1.95 8.40 6.66
C GLY A 105 -1.38 9.70 7.19
N SER A 106 -2.08 10.40 8.10
CA SER A 106 -1.66 11.72 8.62
C SER A 106 -0.34 11.67 9.38
N PHE A 107 0.15 10.49 9.77
CA PHE A 107 1.45 10.27 10.41
C PHE A 107 2.39 9.43 9.54
N SER A 108 2.04 9.17 8.27
CA SER A 108 2.93 8.50 7.32
C SER A 108 4.13 9.39 6.97
N PRO A 109 5.31 8.81 6.68
CA PRO A 109 6.49 9.59 6.26
C PRO A 109 6.20 10.49 5.07
N THR A 110 5.54 9.96 4.03
CA THR A 110 5.17 10.68 2.81
C THR A 110 4.31 11.91 3.10
N TYR A 111 3.29 11.77 3.95
CA TYR A 111 2.44 12.90 4.33
C TYR A 111 3.22 13.96 5.10
N GLN A 112 4.05 13.54 6.06
CA GLN A 112 4.87 14.45 6.87
C GLN A 112 5.89 15.20 6.03
N ASP A 113 6.50 14.54 5.04
CA ASP A 113 7.45 15.15 4.12
C ASP A 113 6.77 16.21 3.25
N ILE A 114 5.63 15.88 2.61
CA ILE A 114 4.88 16.85 1.80
C ILE A 114 4.41 18.02 2.66
N LYS A 115 3.79 17.75 3.81
CA LYS A 115 3.34 18.80 4.74
C LYS A 115 4.48 19.73 5.14
N SER A 116 5.65 19.16 5.42
CA SER A 116 6.83 19.89 5.84
C SER A 116 7.40 20.77 4.72
N GLN A 117 7.45 20.27 3.48
CA GLN A 117 7.92 21.05 2.33
C GLN A 117 6.95 22.18 1.98
N GLN A 118 5.65 21.87 1.85
CA GLN A 118 4.62 22.86 1.54
C GLN A 118 4.53 23.94 2.61
N GLY A 119 4.57 23.56 3.89
CA GLY A 119 4.48 24.50 5.01
C GLY A 119 5.72 25.39 5.17
N ARG A 120 6.92 24.89 4.85
CA ARG A 120 8.16 25.68 4.97
C ARG A 120 8.38 26.61 3.79
N ASP A 121 8.20 26.10 2.58
CA ASP A 121 8.64 26.78 1.36
C ASP A 121 7.48 27.36 0.53
N ASN A 122 6.25 27.26 1.05
CA ASN A 122 5.01 27.70 0.39
C ASN A 122 4.93 27.14 -1.03
N THR A 123 4.95 25.82 -1.11
CA THR A 123 4.91 25.05 -2.37
C THR A 123 3.63 24.28 -2.51
N ILE A 124 3.25 24.00 -3.74
CA ILE A 124 2.35 22.91 -4.12
C ILE A 124 3.19 21.68 -4.49
N THR A 125 2.56 20.50 -4.55
CA THR A 125 3.24 19.28 -4.99
C THR A 125 2.59 18.73 -6.26
N LEU A 126 3.38 18.47 -7.29
CA LEU A 126 2.99 17.66 -8.44
C LEU A 126 3.56 16.26 -8.27
N ARG A 127 2.69 15.28 -8.11
CA ARG A 127 3.04 13.87 -7.95
C ARG A 127 2.84 13.14 -9.28
N ASN A 128 3.88 12.46 -9.76
CA ASN A 128 3.78 11.53 -10.87
C ASN A 128 4.05 10.11 -10.38
N VAL A 129 3.25 9.16 -10.85
CA VAL A 129 3.33 7.76 -10.44
C VAL A 129 3.31 6.88 -11.69
N ILE A 130 4.23 5.91 -11.76
CA ILE A 130 4.06 4.71 -12.61
C ILE A 130 3.86 3.53 -11.68
N ARG A 131 2.80 2.77 -11.91
CA ARG A 131 2.48 1.57 -11.13
C ARG A 131 2.33 0.36 -12.05
N HIS A 132 2.74 -0.79 -11.54
CA HIS A 132 2.54 -2.08 -12.18
C HIS A 132 2.27 -3.17 -11.14
N ASP A 133 1.07 -3.73 -11.17
CA ASP A 133 0.65 -4.82 -10.28
C ASP A 133 0.62 -6.14 -11.05
N PHE A 134 1.12 -7.24 -10.50
CA PHE A 134 1.16 -8.52 -11.23
C PHE A 134 0.43 -9.66 -10.50
N ALA A 135 0.09 -9.49 -9.23
CA ALA A 135 -0.71 -10.47 -8.50
C ALA A 135 -1.53 -9.83 -7.38
N ASP A 136 -2.70 -10.41 -7.13
CA ASP A 136 -3.44 -10.22 -5.89
C ASP A 136 -3.19 -11.39 -4.95
N VAL A 137 -3.08 -11.11 -3.65
CA VAL A 137 -3.05 -12.13 -2.60
C VAL A 137 -4.16 -11.84 -1.62
N LEU A 138 -5.03 -12.82 -1.42
CA LEU A 138 -6.24 -12.70 -0.61
C LEU A 138 -6.15 -13.62 0.61
N LEU A 139 -6.62 -13.10 1.75
CA LEU A 139 -6.87 -13.86 2.96
C LEU A 139 -8.25 -14.50 2.86
N LEU A 140 -8.31 -15.82 3.01
CA LEU A 140 -9.55 -16.58 2.98
C LEU A 140 -10.25 -16.57 4.35
N PRO A 141 -11.60 -16.59 4.40
CA PRO A 141 -12.35 -16.61 5.65
C PRO A 141 -12.10 -17.84 6.55
N SER A 142 -11.55 -18.91 5.98
CA SER A 142 -11.12 -20.13 6.68
C SER A 142 -9.91 -19.91 7.58
N CYS A 143 -9.23 -18.77 7.46
CA CYS A 143 -8.00 -18.50 8.20
C CYS A 143 -8.28 -18.35 9.70
N SER A 144 -7.54 -19.10 10.51
CA SER A 144 -7.64 -19.03 11.97
C SER A 144 -6.87 -17.83 12.51
N LEU A 145 -7.35 -17.28 13.63
CA LEU A 145 -6.64 -16.22 14.34
C LEU A 145 -5.30 -16.73 14.91
N ASP A 146 -4.30 -15.85 14.92
CA ASP A 146 -3.04 -16.10 15.62
C ASP A 146 -3.32 -16.37 17.10
N SER A 147 -2.66 -17.39 17.63
CA SER A 147 -2.87 -17.84 19.02
C SER A 147 -2.63 -16.74 20.05
N ARG A 148 -1.67 -15.83 19.80
CA ARG A 148 -1.36 -14.71 20.71
C ARG A 148 -2.45 -13.65 20.65
N PHE A 149 -2.88 -13.27 19.44
CA PHE A 149 -3.99 -12.32 19.25
C PHE A 149 -5.27 -12.82 19.93
N LYS A 150 -5.62 -14.10 19.71
CA LYS A 150 -6.77 -14.75 20.37
C LYS A 150 -6.67 -14.71 21.89
N SER A 151 -5.50 -14.98 22.46
CA SER A 151 -5.28 -14.95 23.91
C SER A 151 -5.49 -13.55 24.49
N GLU A 152 -5.00 -12.51 23.82
CA GLU A 152 -5.16 -11.11 24.27
C GLU A 152 -6.64 -10.68 24.26
N ILE A 153 -7.42 -11.06 23.24
CA ILE A 153 -8.87 -10.82 23.20
C ILE A 153 -9.60 -11.53 24.34
N ILE A 154 -9.29 -12.81 24.57
CA ILE A 154 -9.91 -13.58 25.66
C ILE A 154 -9.61 -12.93 27.01
N GLN A 155 -8.40 -12.40 27.20
CA GLN A 155 -8.02 -11.69 28.42
C GLN A 155 -8.83 -10.40 28.61
N ILE A 156 -9.04 -9.61 27.55
CA ILE A 156 -9.90 -8.42 27.59
C ILE A 156 -11.33 -8.82 27.98
N ALA A 157 -11.88 -9.87 27.35
CA ALA A 157 -13.22 -10.38 27.66
C ALA A 157 -13.34 -10.84 29.13
N ASN A 158 -12.30 -11.46 29.68
CA ASN A 158 -12.25 -11.84 31.09
C ASN A 158 -12.29 -10.63 32.01
N TYR A 159 -11.52 -9.57 31.73
CA TYR A 159 -11.57 -8.32 32.50
C TYR A 159 -12.96 -7.67 32.47
N ILE A 160 -13.64 -7.70 31.33
CA ILE A 160 -15.01 -7.19 31.21
C ILE A 160 -15.96 -8.03 32.08
N LYS A 161 -15.86 -9.37 31.99
CA LYS A 161 -16.71 -10.30 32.75
C LYS A 161 -16.55 -10.16 34.27
N THR A 162 -15.36 -9.84 34.75
CA THR A 162 -15.07 -9.66 36.18
C THR A 162 -15.28 -8.22 36.68
N GLY A 163 -15.73 -7.30 35.83
CA GLY A 163 -15.95 -5.90 36.20
C GLY A 163 -14.69 -5.05 36.30
N GLU A 164 -13.53 -5.55 35.84
CA GLU A 164 -12.23 -4.86 35.86
C GLU A 164 -12.07 -3.91 34.67
N LEU A 165 -13.00 -2.95 34.51
CA LEU A 165 -13.12 -2.12 33.29
C LEU A 165 -11.87 -1.27 32.96
N ILE A 166 -11.12 -0.80 33.97
CA ILE A 166 -9.86 -0.07 33.75
C ILE A 166 -8.82 -0.98 33.10
N LYS A 167 -8.69 -2.23 33.57
CA LYS A 167 -7.78 -3.22 32.98
C LYS A 167 -8.22 -3.61 31.57
N ALA A 168 -9.53 -3.77 31.36
CA ALA A 168 -10.09 -4.04 30.03
C ALA A 168 -9.75 -2.91 29.04
N SER A 169 -9.95 -1.65 29.43
CA SER A 169 -9.64 -0.49 28.60
C SER A 169 -8.15 -0.39 28.27
N TYR A 170 -7.28 -0.54 29.27
CA TYR A 170 -5.84 -0.53 29.06
C TYR A 170 -5.39 -1.69 28.14
N ALA A 171 -5.88 -2.91 28.37
CA ALA A 171 -5.54 -4.06 27.53
C ALA A 171 -6.02 -3.88 26.09
N ALA A 172 -7.20 -3.27 25.87
CA ALA A 172 -7.69 -2.95 24.53
C ALA A 172 -6.82 -1.89 23.82
N GLN A 173 -6.36 -0.85 24.53
CA GLN A 173 -5.42 0.12 23.97
C GLN A 173 -4.08 -0.53 23.58
N MET A 174 -3.58 -1.44 24.42
CA MET A 174 -2.37 -2.20 24.12
C MET A 174 -2.54 -3.16 22.94
N LEU A 175 -3.74 -3.72 22.75
CA LEU A 175 -4.07 -4.51 21.56
C LEU A 175 -3.94 -3.65 20.30
N ILE A 176 -4.55 -2.47 20.28
CA ILE A 176 -4.47 -1.53 19.13
C ILE A 176 -3.01 -1.11 18.88
N LEU A 177 -2.24 -0.83 19.93
CA LEU A 177 -0.83 -0.46 19.80
C LEU A 177 0.01 -1.56 19.11
N ARG A 178 -0.33 -2.82 19.33
CA ARG A 178 0.42 -3.99 18.83
C ARG A 178 -0.03 -4.49 17.46
N TYR A 179 -1.34 -4.46 17.22
CA TYR A 179 -1.97 -5.04 16.03
C TYR A 179 -2.56 -3.97 15.11
N GLY A 180 -2.47 -2.68 15.44
CA GLY A 180 -3.01 -1.60 14.63
C GLY A 180 -4.52 -1.43 14.78
N THR A 181 -5.08 -0.60 13.91
CA THR A 181 -6.52 -0.25 13.88
C THR A 181 -7.31 -1.09 12.88
N HIS A 182 -6.62 -1.63 11.87
CA HIS A 182 -7.20 -2.44 10.81
C HIS A 182 -6.39 -3.73 10.63
N TYR A 183 -6.77 -4.54 9.64
CA TYR A 183 -5.99 -5.69 9.20
C TYR A 183 -6.05 -5.81 7.69
N THR A 184 -5.02 -6.39 7.09
CA THR A 184 -4.96 -6.60 5.64
C THR A 184 -5.70 -7.89 5.27
N ASN A 185 -6.72 -7.80 4.41
CA ASN A 185 -7.43 -8.98 3.88
C ASN A 185 -7.09 -9.28 2.42
N ARG A 186 -6.49 -8.31 1.73
CA ARG A 186 -6.02 -8.38 0.36
C ARG A 186 -4.80 -7.49 0.25
N ILE A 187 -3.79 -7.94 -0.47
CA ILE A 187 -2.66 -7.13 -0.89
C ILE A 187 -2.48 -7.28 -2.40
N ARG A 188 -2.02 -6.22 -3.05
CA ARG A 188 -1.53 -6.28 -4.43
C ARG A 188 -0.02 -6.36 -4.39
N ILE A 189 0.53 -7.32 -5.11
CA ILE A 189 1.96 -7.42 -5.32
C ILE A 189 2.26 -6.74 -6.66
N GLY A 190 3.15 -5.78 -6.59
CA GLY A 190 3.52 -4.92 -7.70
C GLY A 190 4.73 -4.08 -7.36
N GLY A 191 4.96 -3.08 -8.19
CA GLY A 191 5.92 -2.02 -7.96
C GLY A 191 5.33 -0.68 -8.37
N GLN A 192 5.80 0.37 -7.74
CA GLN A 192 5.49 1.73 -8.15
C GLN A 192 6.74 2.61 -8.07
N ILE A 193 6.81 3.58 -8.97
CA ILE A 193 7.80 4.64 -8.96
C ILE A 193 7.03 5.95 -8.78
N ILE A 194 7.40 6.73 -7.77
CA ILE A 194 6.75 7.99 -7.43
C ILE A 194 7.79 9.11 -7.51
N GLN A 195 7.45 10.19 -8.19
CA GLN A 195 8.21 11.44 -8.18
C GLN A 195 7.34 12.59 -7.68
N ASP A 196 7.79 13.25 -6.62
CA ASP A 196 7.16 14.45 -6.07
C ASP A 196 7.98 15.69 -6.44
N ASN A 197 7.36 16.59 -7.21
CA ASN A 197 7.95 17.87 -7.57
C ASN A 197 7.31 18.99 -6.75
N PHE A 198 8.11 19.67 -5.93
CA PHE A 198 7.68 20.81 -5.14
C PHE A 198 7.88 22.11 -5.93
N ILE A 199 6.79 22.84 -6.17
CA ILE A 199 6.81 24.08 -6.95
C ILE A 199 6.24 25.19 -6.09
N ARG A 200 6.92 26.34 -6.02
CA ARG A 200 6.42 27.48 -5.24
C ARG A 200 5.05 27.91 -5.76
N THR A 201 4.11 28.08 -4.84
CA THR A 201 2.71 28.44 -5.14
C THR A 201 2.61 29.70 -6.02
N LYS A 202 3.46 30.70 -5.74
CA LYS A 202 3.52 31.95 -6.51
C LYS A 202 3.95 31.77 -7.97
N ASP A 203 4.75 30.74 -8.26
CA ASP A 203 5.28 30.48 -9.60
C ASP A 203 4.25 29.66 -10.41
N PHE A 204 3.55 28.74 -9.73
CA PHE A 204 2.53 27.88 -10.33
C PHE A 204 1.25 28.63 -10.75
N TYR A 205 0.66 29.44 -9.86
CA TYR A 205 -0.62 30.13 -10.10
C TYR A 205 -0.50 31.47 -10.86
N THR A 206 0.54 31.64 -11.68
CA THR A 206 0.75 32.89 -12.43
C THR A 206 -0.22 33.07 -13.59
N ASN A 207 -0.56 31.99 -14.31
CA ASN A 207 -1.54 31.94 -15.41
C ASN A 207 -1.95 30.49 -15.69
N ASP A 208 -3.16 30.24 -16.18
CA ASP A 208 -3.67 28.90 -16.50
C ASP A 208 -2.80 28.17 -17.55
N ALA A 209 -2.24 28.90 -18.51
CA ALA A 209 -1.31 28.33 -19.48
C ALA A 209 0.00 27.84 -18.83
N ASN A 210 0.42 28.47 -17.72
CA ASN A 210 1.60 28.07 -16.96
C ASN A 210 1.33 26.82 -16.12
N ILE A 211 0.11 26.64 -15.61
CA ILE A 211 -0.31 25.43 -14.87
C ILE A 211 -0.18 24.20 -15.77
N LEU A 212 -0.88 24.22 -16.93
CA LEU A 212 -0.89 23.08 -17.87
C LEU A 212 0.51 22.77 -18.40
N SER A 213 1.30 23.78 -18.72
CA SER A 213 2.68 23.58 -19.20
C SER A 213 3.60 23.04 -18.11
N THR A 214 3.44 23.46 -16.86
CA THR A 214 4.23 22.96 -15.73
C THR A 214 3.89 21.51 -15.41
N GLU A 215 2.61 21.14 -15.42
CA GLU A 215 2.16 19.75 -15.24
C GLU A 215 2.68 18.84 -16.35
N LEU A 216 2.56 19.27 -17.61
CA LEU A 216 3.09 18.52 -18.75
C LEU A 216 4.61 18.39 -18.68
N ALA A 217 5.33 19.46 -18.36
CA ALA A 217 6.78 19.43 -18.22
C ALA A 217 7.22 18.49 -17.09
N ALA A 218 6.54 18.53 -15.94
CA ALA A 218 6.82 17.62 -14.83
C ALA A 218 6.61 16.16 -15.23
N LYS A 219 5.53 15.85 -15.94
CA LYS A 219 5.24 14.50 -16.44
C LYS A 219 6.26 14.04 -17.49
N LEU A 220 6.63 14.90 -18.43
CA LEU A 220 7.63 14.56 -19.45
C LEU A 220 9.01 14.35 -18.86
N ASN A 221 9.42 15.20 -17.89
CA ASN A 221 10.68 15.03 -17.16
C ASN A 221 10.69 13.69 -16.42
N PHE A 222 9.61 13.35 -15.71
CA PHE A 222 9.49 12.06 -15.03
C PHE A 222 9.68 10.87 -15.97
N LEU A 223 9.00 10.89 -17.13
CA LEU A 223 9.13 9.82 -18.12
C LEU A 223 10.53 9.78 -18.74
N SER A 224 11.12 10.95 -19.01
CA SER A 224 12.49 11.07 -19.50
C SER A 224 13.52 10.52 -18.51
N ASP A 225 13.37 10.81 -17.22
CA ASP A 225 14.25 10.31 -16.14
C ASP A 225 14.19 8.77 -16.05
N LEU A 226 13.06 8.18 -16.44
CA LEU A 226 12.86 6.72 -16.53
C LEU A 226 13.28 6.13 -17.89
N GLY A 227 13.78 6.94 -18.82
CA GLY A 227 14.15 6.50 -20.17
C GLY A 227 12.95 6.12 -21.04
N LEU A 228 11.74 6.54 -20.65
CA LEU A 228 10.48 6.31 -21.37
C LEU A 228 10.14 7.55 -22.21
N SER A 229 10.98 7.88 -23.20
CA SER A 229 10.69 8.98 -24.12
C SER A 229 9.79 8.49 -25.27
N PHE A 230 8.66 9.16 -25.49
CA PHE A 230 7.81 8.98 -26.67
C PHE A 230 8.23 9.90 -27.82
#